data_AF-A0A948C683-F1
#
_entry.id   AF-A0A948C683-F1
#
_cell.length_a   1.000
_cell.length_b   1.000
_cell.length_c   1.000
_cell.angle_alpha   90.00
_cell.angle_beta   90.00
_cell.angle_gamma   90.00
#
_symmetry.space_group_name_H-M   'P 1'
#
loop_
_entity.id
_entity.type
_entity.pdbx_description
1 polymer ?
#
loop_
_entity_poly.entity_id
_entity_poly.type
_entity_poly.pdbx_seq_one_letter_code
_entity_poly.pdbx_strand_id
1 'polypeptide(L)'
;MRTADSGYLTRKLCDASQEVVVRDKDCGTERFIIVSKQEIEAQNQNFFDSIYGRVLAEDVKDAKGNLILHKGDLINKETVLLLENAEIEMLKVRTPLVCDTVSGVCQNCYGMDLSTREIIQI
;
A
#
# COMPACT_ATOMS: atom_id res chain seq x y z
N MET A 1 -19.82 30.63 4.34
CA MET A 1 -20.50 29.33 4.50
C MET A 1 -19.66 28.24 3.84
N ARG A 2 -18.68 27.67 4.54
CA ARG A 2 -17.89 26.51 4.07
C ARG A 2 -17.61 25.49 5.19
N THR A 3 -17.77 25.90 6.45
CA THR A 3 -17.55 25.07 7.64
C THR A 3 -18.60 23.98 7.82
N ALA A 4 -19.86 24.24 7.43
CA ALA A 4 -20.94 23.27 7.52
C ALA A 4 -20.72 22.07 6.56
N ASP A 5 -20.26 22.33 5.34
CA ASP A 5 -20.04 21.31 4.32
C ASP A 5 -18.88 20.39 4.67
N SER A 6 -17.78 20.95 5.20
CA SER A 6 -16.64 20.17 5.71
C SER A 6 -17.07 19.22 6.83
N GLY A 7 -17.88 19.70 7.79
CA GLY A 7 -18.35 18.86 8.90
C GLY A 7 -19.27 17.72 8.44
N TYR A 8 -20.13 17.98 7.47
CA TYR A 8 -21.00 16.97 6.88
C TYR A 8 -20.22 15.87 6.15
N LEU A 9 -19.20 16.25 5.37
CA LEU A 9 -18.36 15.30 4.66
C LEU A 9 -17.56 14.42 5.63
N THR A 10 -16.93 15.02 6.64
CA THR A 10 -16.18 14.26 7.67
C THR A 10 -17.06 13.24 8.38
N ARG A 11 -18.30 13.62 8.75
CA ARG A 11 -19.25 12.69 9.37
C ARG A 11 -19.58 11.51 8.46
N LYS A 12 -19.89 11.77 7.19
CA LYS A 12 -20.16 10.71 6.21
C LYS A 12 -18.99 9.76 6.01
N LEU A 13 -17.77 10.29 5.92
CA LEU A 13 -16.56 9.47 5.75
C LEU A 13 -16.28 8.61 6.98
N CYS A 14 -16.51 9.15 8.18
CA CYS A 14 -16.41 8.42 9.43
C CYS A 14 -17.46 7.30 9.49
N ASP A 15 -18.73 7.61 9.22
CA ASP A 15 -19.82 6.63 9.21
C ASP A 15 -19.57 5.50 8.19
N ALA A 16 -19.03 5.83 7.01
CA ALA A 16 -18.70 4.84 5.98
C ALA A 16 -17.50 3.94 6.32
N SER A 17 -16.60 4.39 7.19
CA SER A 17 -15.34 3.69 7.50
C SER A 17 -15.31 3.07 8.90
N GLN A 18 -16.40 3.18 9.67
CA GLN A 18 -16.49 2.69 11.06
C GLN A 18 -16.15 1.21 11.23
N GLU A 19 -16.41 0.40 10.20
CA GLU A 19 -16.15 -1.04 10.23
C GLU A 19 -14.76 -1.43 9.69
N VAL A 20 -13.97 -0.47 9.19
CA VAL A 20 -12.63 -0.71 8.64
C VAL A 20 -11.61 -0.76 9.77
N VAL A 21 -11.47 -1.95 10.37
CA VAL A 21 -10.51 -2.23 11.44
C VAL A 21 -9.52 -3.31 10.98
N VAL A 22 -8.26 -3.18 11.41
CA VAL A 22 -7.26 -4.23 11.19
C VAL A 22 -7.57 -5.41 12.10
N ARG A 23 -7.85 -6.60 11.54
CA ARG A 23 -8.31 -7.77 12.32
C ARG A 23 -7.41 -9.00 12.22
N ASP A 24 -6.82 -9.20 11.05
CA ASP A 24 -6.00 -10.37 10.75
C ASP A 24 -4.58 -9.97 10.32
N LYS A 25 -3.62 -10.88 10.48
CA LYS A 25 -2.25 -10.67 9.97
C LYS A 25 -2.21 -10.74 8.44
N ASP A 26 -2.80 -11.80 7.89
CA ASP A 26 -2.82 -12.03 6.45
C ASP A 26 -4.18 -12.61 6.04
N CYS A 27 -4.80 -12.03 5.01
CA CYS A 27 -6.01 -12.55 4.41
C CYS A 27 -5.74 -13.66 3.38
N GLY A 28 -4.48 -13.92 3.04
CA GLY A 28 -4.07 -14.92 2.06
C GLY A 28 -4.37 -14.56 0.60
N THR A 29 -4.89 -13.35 0.33
CA THR A 29 -5.24 -12.96 -1.04
C THR A 29 -4.01 -12.92 -1.95
N GLU A 30 -4.15 -13.47 -3.15
CA GLU A 30 -3.16 -13.35 -4.22
C GLU A 30 -3.48 -12.19 -5.17
N ARG A 31 -4.56 -11.46 -4.91
CA ARG A 31 -4.92 -10.28 -5.70
C ARG A 31 -3.98 -9.13 -5.36
N PHE A 32 -3.66 -8.35 -6.38
CA PHE A 32 -2.78 -7.20 -6.28
C PHE A 32 -3.24 -6.12 -7.25
N ILE A 33 -2.73 -4.91 -7.01
CA ILE A 33 -2.78 -3.85 -8.01
C ILE A 33 -1.38 -3.65 -8.57
N ILE A 34 -1.31 -3.30 -9.85
CA ILE A 34 -0.07 -2.92 -10.52
C ILE A 34 0.03 -1.41 -10.40
N VAL A 35 1.12 -0.92 -9.81
CA VAL A 35 1.47 0.49 -9.82
C VAL A 35 2.58 0.66 -10.85
N SER A 36 2.29 1.42 -11.91
CA SER A 36 3.24 1.75 -12.96
C SER A 36 3.87 3.12 -12.72
N LYS A 37 5.18 3.23 -12.86
CA LYS A 37 5.92 4.50 -12.78
C LYS A 37 5.40 5.49 -13.81
N GLN A 38 5.17 5.05 -15.05
CA GLN A 38 4.66 5.91 -16.13
C GLN A 38 3.29 6.49 -15.80
N GLU A 39 2.39 5.69 -15.23
CA GLU A 39 1.03 6.15 -14.87
C GLU A 39 1.04 7.16 -13.72
N ILE A 40 1.91 6.94 -12.73
CA ILE A 40 2.03 7.84 -11.56
C ILE A 40 2.71 9.16 -11.96
N GLU A 41 3.77 9.11 -12.75
CA GLU A 41 4.46 10.30 -13.25
C GLU A 41 3.56 11.13 -14.20
N ALA A 42 2.71 10.48 -15.00
CA ALA A 42 1.70 11.16 -15.81
C ALA A 42 0.68 11.95 -14.97
N GLN A 43 0.48 11.57 -13.70
CA GLN A 43 -0.35 12.30 -12.73
C GLN A 43 0.42 13.38 -11.95
N ASN A 44 1.66 13.69 -12.34
CA ASN A 44 2.59 14.57 -11.61
C ASN A 44 2.84 14.12 -10.15
N GLN A 45 2.82 12.81 -9.89
CA GLN A 45 3.13 12.23 -8.59
C GLN A 45 4.45 11.45 -8.65
N ASN A 46 5.09 11.28 -7.50
CA ASN A 46 6.29 10.47 -7.38
C ASN A 46 5.91 8.99 -7.21
N PHE A 47 6.45 8.12 -8.06
CA PHE A 47 6.24 6.67 -8.00
C PHE A 47 6.59 6.08 -6.64
N PHE A 48 7.74 6.45 -6.07
CA PHE A 48 8.25 5.90 -4.81
C PHE A 48 7.40 6.34 -3.62
N ASP A 49 6.87 7.57 -3.63
CA ASP A 49 5.97 8.07 -2.59
C ASP A 49 4.61 7.34 -2.62
N SER A 50 4.15 6.90 -3.80
CA SER A 50 2.88 6.19 -3.96
C SER A 50 2.91 4.74 -3.46
N ILE A 51 4.07 4.09 -3.57
CA ILE A 51 4.29 2.70 -3.12
C ILE A 51 4.82 2.60 -1.68
N TYR A 52 5.31 3.71 -1.12
CA TYR A 52 5.85 3.74 0.24
C TYR A 52 4.84 3.23 1.27
N GLY A 53 5.28 2.35 2.15
CA GLY A 53 4.45 1.76 3.20
C GLY A 53 3.52 0.63 2.76
N ARG A 54 3.52 0.25 1.48
CA ARG A 54 2.76 -0.91 0.98
C ARG A 54 3.54 -2.21 1.13
N VAL A 55 2.84 -3.33 1.02
CA VAL A 55 3.42 -4.68 1.05
C VAL A 55 3.45 -5.28 -0.36
N LEU A 56 4.53 -5.96 -0.69
CA LEU A 56 4.71 -6.63 -1.98
C LEU A 56 3.80 -7.84 -2.13
N ALA A 57 3.16 -7.96 -3.29
CA ALA A 57 2.34 -9.12 -3.62
C ALA A 57 3.12 -10.26 -4.29
N GLU A 58 4.25 -9.94 -4.92
CA GLU A 58 5.14 -10.87 -5.61
C GLU A 58 6.61 -10.49 -5.36
N ASP A 59 7.51 -11.45 -5.59
CA ASP A 59 8.95 -11.22 -5.57
C ASP A 59 9.37 -10.20 -6.63
N VAL A 60 10.23 -9.26 -6.26
CA VAL A 60 10.79 -8.27 -7.18
C VAL A 60 12.20 -8.69 -7.55
N LYS A 61 12.48 -8.75 -8.86
CA LYS A 61 13.78 -9.12 -9.42
C LYS A 61 14.34 -7.97 -10.24
N ASP A 62 15.66 -7.84 -10.23
CA ASP A 62 16.41 -6.93 -11.08
C ASP A 62 16.40 -7.41 -12.54
N ALA A 63 16.81 -6.55 -13.49
CA ALA A 63 17.00 -6.88 -14.89
C ALA A 63 17.96 -8.08 -15.11
N LYS A 64 18.87 -8.32 -14.16
CA LYS A 64 19.81 -9.46 -14.15
C LYS A 64 19.20 -10.76 -13.59
N GLY A 65 17.95 -10.72 -13.10
CA GLY A 65 17.25 -11.85 -12.49
C GLY A 65 17.56 -12.08 -11.01
N ASN A 66 18.34 -11.20 -10.38
CA ASN A 66 18.63 -11.26 -8.95
C ASN A 66 17.40 -10.83 -8.14
N LEU A 67 17.05 -11.59 -7.10
CA LEU A 67 15.99 -11.21 -6.17
C LEU A 67 16.43 -9.97 -5.38
N ILE A 68 15.62 -8.92 -5.42
CA ILE A 68 15.81 -7.68 -4.67
C ILE A 68 14.99 -7.72 -3.38
N LEU A 69 13.71 -8.08 -3.51
CA LEU A 69 12.75 -8.14 -2.41
C LEU A 69 11.86 -9.37 -2.56
N HIS A 70 11.46 -9.95 -1.43
CA HIS A 70 10.57 -11.08 -1.37
C HIS A 70 9.10 -10.65 -1.32
N LYS A 71 8.21 -11.52 -1.78
CA LYS A 71 6.78 -11.42 -1.56
C LYS A 71 6.48 -11.26 -0.07
N GLY A 72 5.67 -10.27 0.26
CA GLY A 72 5.30 -9.97 1.65
C GLY A 72 6.22 -8.96 2.35
N ASP A 73 7.31 -8.52 1.72
CA ASP A 73 8.16 -7.48 2.30
C ASP A 73 7.44 -6.12 2.30
N LEU A 74 7.68 -5.35 3.36
CA LEU A 74 7.19 -3.99 3.51
C LEU A 74 8.10 -3.01 2.79
N ILE A 75 7.52 -2.12 1.99
CA ILE A 75 8.23 -1.06 1.29
C ILE A 75 8.54 0.07 2.28
N ASN A 76 9.74 0.04 2.84
CA ASN A 76 10.32 1.08 3.68
C ASN A 76 11.35 1.94 2.90
N LYS A 77 11.96 2.94 3.56
CA LYS A 77 12.93 3.82 2.90
C LYS A 77 14.15 3.09 2.32
N GLU A 78 14.61 2.03 2.97
CA GLU A 78 15.78 1.26 2.52
C GLU A 78 15.45 0.45 1.27
N THR A 79 14.30 -0.24 1.28
CA THR A 79 13.81 -1.00 0.13
C THR A 79 13.48 -0.10 -1.06
N VAL A 80 13.00 1.13 -0.83
CA VAL A 80 12.79 2.13 -1.89
C VAL A 80 14.10 2.48 -2.60
N LEU A 81 15.18 2.71 -1.85
CA LEU A 81 16.49 2.96 -2.45
C LEU A 81 16.98 1.77 -3.27
N LEU A 82 16.73 0.53 -2.84
CA LEU A 82 17.06 -0.66 -3.62
C LEU A 82 16.27 -0.73 -4.92
N LEU A 83 14.96 -0.43 -4.87
CA LEU A 83 14.08 -0.40 -6.05
C LEU A 83 14.46 0.71 -7.03
N GLU A 84 14.91 1.86 -6.52
CA GLU A 84 15.40 2.98 -7.34
C GLU A 84 16.70 2.63 -8.07
N ASN A 85 17.66 2.02 -7.36
CA ASN A 85 18.92 1.56 -7.98
C ASN A 85 18.72 0.46 -9.02
N ALA A 86 17.64 -0.31 -8.92
CA ALA A 86 17.29 -1.35 -9.89
C ALA A 86 16.38 -0.84 -11.03
N GLU A 87 16.08 0.45 -11.08
CA GLU A 87 15.28 1.09 -12.13
C GLU A 87 13.93 0.40 -12.41
N ILE A 88 13.24 -0.06 -11.36
CA ILE A 88 11.96 -0.78 -11.49
C ILE A 88 10.86 0.14 -12.03
N GLU A 89 10.23 -0.27 -13.13
CA GLU A 89 9.16 0.50 -13.79
C GLU A 89 7.75 0.17 -13.28
N MET A 90 7.53 -1.03 -12.75
CA MET A 90 6.22 -1.50 -12.29
C MET A 90 6.33 -2.39 -11.07
N LEU A 91 5.37 -2.28 -10.16
CA LEU A 91 5.33 -3.02 -8.92
C LEU A 91 3.94 -3.58 -8.63
N LYS A 92 3.90 -4.83 -8.18
CA LYS A 92 2.68 -5.50 -7.73
C LYS A 92 2.57 -5.38 -6.22
N VAL A 93 1.60 -4.63 -5.75
CA VAL A 93 1.42 -4.33 -4.33
C VAL A 93 0.05 -4.79 -3.83
N ARG A 94 -0.02 -5.17 -2.56
CA ARG A 94 -1.28 -5.42 -1.86
C ARG A 94 -1.94 -4.09 -1.51
N THR A 95 -3.27 -4.10 -1.46
CA THR A 95 -4.07 -2.92 -1.12
C THR A 95 -5.31 -3.34 -0.35
N PRO A 96 -5.86 -2.48 0.52
CA PRO A 96 -7.13 -2.75 1.20
C PRO A 96 -8.28 -3.03 0.22
N LEU A 97 -8.23 -2.49 -1.00
CA LEU A 97 -9.28 -2.65 -2.02
C LEU A 97 -9.46 -4.09 -2.52
N VAL A 98 -8.42 -4.92 -2.40
CA VAL A 98 -8.44 -6.32 -2.87
C VAL A 98 -8.31 -7.31 -1.71
N CYS A 99 -8.48 -6.84 -0.47
CA CYS A 99 -8.37 -7.67 0.72
C CYS A 99 -9.56 -8.64 0.82
N ASP A 100 -9.29 -9.90 1.18
CA ASP A 100 -10.33 -10.93 1.39
C ASP A 100 -10.69 -11.12 2.88
N THR A 101 -10.23 -10.24 3.80
CA THR A 101 -10.61 -10.28 5.23
C THR A 101 -12.09 -9.96 5.39
N VAL A 102 -12.80 -10.76 6.19
CA VAL A 102 -14.21 -10.55 6.49
C VAL A 102 -14.38 -9.39 7.47
N SER A 103 -15.14 -8.37 7.07
CA SER A 103 -15.48 -7.19 7.90
C SER A 103 -14.26 -6.50 8.53
N GLY A 104 -13.31 -6.08 7.69
CA GLY A 104 -12.12 -5.36 8.12
C GLY A 104 -11.04 -5.41 7.04
N VAL A 105 -9.80 -5.19 7.45
CA VAL A 105 -8.62 -5.31 6.58
C VAL A 105 -7.55 -6.12 7.31
N CYS A 106 -6.70 -6.84 6.58
CA CYS A 106 -5.53 -7.48 7.17
C CYS A 106 -4.34 -6.51 7.25
N GLN A 107 -3.44 -6.78 8.19
CA GLN A 107 -2.18 -6.06 8.38
C GLN A 107 -1.38 -5.98 7.06
N ASN A 108 -1.28 -7.08 6.31
CA ASN A 108 -0.51 -7.12 5.06
C ASN A 108 -1.15 -6.32 3.90
N CYS A 109 -2.48 -6.21 3.85
CA CYS A 109 -3.15 -5.40 2.82
C CYS A 109 -3.16 -3.92 3.18
N TYR A 110 -3.15 -3.58 4.47
CA TYR A 110 -3.03 -2.21 4.96
C TYR A 110 -1.59 -1.70 4.82
N GLY A 111 -0.62 -2.48 5.28
CA GLY A 111 0.81 -2.16 5.25
C GLY A 111 1.28 -1.39 6.48
N MET A 112 1.91 -0.25 6.25
CA MET A 112 2.58 0.55 7.27
C MET A 112 1.58 1.47 8.01
N ASP A 113 1.72 1.56 9.33
CA ASP A 113 1.17 2.68 10.08
C ASP A 113 2.05 3.92 9.85
N LEU A 114 1.46 4.94 9.23
CA LEU A 114 2.15 6.19 8.89
C LEU A 114 2.60 6.97 10.13
N SER A 115 2.03 6.69 11.31
CA SER A 115 2.36 7.35 12.58
C SER A 115 3.66 6.82 13.17
N THR A 116 3.83 5.49 13.18
CA THR A 116 5.01 4.80 13.75
C THR A 116 6.07 4.50 12.70
N ARG A 117 5.68 4.46 11.41
CA ARG A 117 6.49 3.96 10.28
C ARG A 117 6.85 2.47 10.39
N GLU A 118 6.11 1.74 11.19
CA GLU A 118 6.21 0.28 11.32
C GLU A 118 4.98 -0.38 10.71
N ILE A 119 5.00 -1.71 10.58
CA ILE A 119 3.81 -2.45 10.14
C ILE A 119 2.69 -2.25 11.16
N ILE A 120 1.46 -2.02 10.70
CA ILE A 120 0.35 -1.69 11.60
C ILE A 120 0.07 -2.84 12.57
N GLN A 121 -0.20 -2.55 13.84
CA GLN A 121 -0.54 -3.58 14.82
C GLN A 121 -2.03 -3.95 14.75
N ILE A 122 -2.33 -5.20 15.14
CA ILE A 122 -3.70 -5.72 15.29
C ILE A 122 -4.19 -5.41 16.70
#